data_AF-A0A524GXL5-F1
#
_entry.id   AF-A0A524GXL5-F1
#
_cell.length_a   1.000
_cell.length_b   1.000
_cell.length_c   1.000
_cell.angle_alpha   90.00
_cell.angle_beta   90.00
_cell.angle_gamma   90.00
#
_symmetry.space_group_name_H-M   'P 1'
#
loop_
_entity.id
_entity.type
_entity.pdbx_description
1 polymer ?
#
loop_
_entity_poly.entity_id
_entity_poly.type
_entity_poly.pdbx_seq_one_letter_code
_entity_poly.pdbx_strand_id
1 'polypeptide(L)'
;MLINLVPDFLAVLADADREAAWQRYFDSHSAILNAYWRNYVLEPGSPAADVVVRNALAADRSDLHALLAGVDVVRVVEETLARAEEVLQIDRPTDCYLMVGMGGANAGELVVGGRGAAFICLEHFTGRANPETYGLGLTPDLIPLWVGHEMAHTVRYT
;
A
#
# COMPACT_ATOMS: atom_id res chain seq x y z
N MET A 1 6.00 -13.02 3.29
CA MET A 1 7.10 -12.41 2.49
C MET A 1 6.77 -10.96 2.21
N LEU A 2 7.73 -10.04 2.39
CA LEU A 2 7.56 -8.63 2.04
C LEU A 2 7.78 -8.41 0.53
N ILE A 3 6.86 -7.70 -0.10
CA ILE A 3 6.93 -7.21 -1.49
C ILE A 3 6.86 -5.69 -1.43
N ASN A 4 7.95 -5.03 -1.81
CA ASN A 4 8.06 -3.58 -1.71
C ASN A 4 7.83 -2.92 -3.08
N LEU A 5 6.67 -2.27 -3.23
CA LEU A 5 6.26 -1.54 -4.44
C LEU A 5 6.55 -0.03 -4.35
N VAL A 6 7.05 0.46 -3.21
CA VAL A 6 7.34 1.89 -3.00
C VAL A 6 8.34 2.42 -4.04
N PRO A 7 9.47 1.74 -4.36
CA PRO A 7 10.41 2.23 -5.36
C PRO A 7 9.77 2.41 -6.74
N ASP A 8 8.93 1.46 -7.16
CA ASP A 8 8.25 1.52 -8.45
C ASP A 8 7.28 2.70 -8.50
N PHE A 9 6.54 2.94 -7.42
CA PHE A 9 5.66 4.10 -7.33
C PHE A 9 6.42 5.42 -7.31
N LEU A 10 7.56 5.50 -6.62
CA LEU A 10 8.41 6.69 -6.66
C LEU A 10 8.96 6.95 -8.06
N ALA A 11 9.26 5.90 -8.84
CA ALA A 11 9.65 6.03 -10.23
C ALA A 11 8.51 6.61 -11.09
N VAL A 12 7.25 6.25 -10.81
CA VAL A 12 6.07 6.88 -11.46
C VAL A 12 6.03 8.38 -11.18
N LEU A 13 6.25 8.81 -9.93
CA LEU A 13 6.22 10.24 -9.57
C LEU A 13 7.38 11.05 -10.19
N ALA A 14 8.51 10.39 -10.43
CA ALA A 14 9.70 11.00 -11.03
C ALA A 14 9.63 11.06 -12.57
N ASP A 15 8.74 10.30 -13.21
CA ASP A 15 8.58 10.31 -14.67
C ASP A 15 7.97 11.63 -15.15
N ALA A 16 8.37 12.05 -16.36
CA ALA A 16 7.82 13.23 -17.01
C ALA A 16 6.36 13.01 -17.46
N ASP A 17 6.02 11.77 -17.83
CA ASP A 17 4.65 11.33 -18.13
C ASP A 17 4.17 10.36 -17.05
N ARG A 18 3.70 10.94 -15.93
CA ARG A 18 3.26 10.20 -14.75
C ARG A 18 2.07 9.29 -15.03
N GLU A 19 1.16 9.67 -15.92
CA GLU A 19 -0.02 8.86 -16.25
C GLU A 19 0.40 7.61 -17.03
N ALA A 20 1.26 7.75 -18.04
CA ALA A 20 1.79 6.61 -18.77
C ALA A 20 2.67 5.71 -17.86
N ALA A 21 3.45 6.29 -16.96
CA ALA A 21 4.24 5.54 -15.98
C ALA A 21 3.36 4.79 -14.99
N TRP A 22 2.29 5.41 -14.50
CA TRP A 22 1.28 4.77 -13.67
C TRP A 22 0.66 3.57 -14.38
N GLN A 23 0.27 3.71 -15.65
CA GLN A 23 -0.31 2.60 -16.39
C GLN A 23 0.65 1.40 -16.47
N ARG A 24 1.94 1.64 -16.76
CA ARG A 24 2.97 0.58 -16.78
C ARG A 24 3.14 -0.09 -15.41
N TYR A 25 3.17 0.71 -14.34
CA TYR A 25 3.20 0.20 -12.96
C TYR A 25 1.97 -0.65 -12.66
N PHE A 26 0.79 -0.14 -13.01
CA PHE A 26 -0.49 -0.81 -12.79
C PHE A 26 -0.53 -2.15 -13.53
N ASP A 27 -0.17 -2.18 -14.81
CA ASP A 27 -0.18 -3.39 -15.64
C ASP A 27 0.78 -4.46 -15.09
N SER A 28 1.98 -4.04 -14.68
CA SER A 28 3.03 -4.93 -14.13
C SER A 28 2.61 -5.58 -12.82
N HIS A 29 1.78 -4.88 -12.03
CA HIS A 29 1.29 -5.33 -10.73
C HIS A 29 -0.22 -5.58 -10.73
N SER A 30 -0.81 -5.83 -11.91
CA SER A 30 -2.25 -5.82 -12.11
C SER A 30 -2.99 -6.83 -11.24
N ALA A 31 -2.44 -8.02 -11.01
CA ALA A 31 -3.06 -9.03 -10.16
C ALA A 31 -3.37 -8.51 -8.74
N ILE A 32 -2.41 -7.79 -8.14
CA ILE A 32 -2.56 -7.27 -6.78
C ILE A 32 -3.27 -5.91 -6.75
N LEU A 33 -2.98 -5.03 -7.71
CA LEU A 33 -3.59 -3.70 -7.74
C LEU A 33 -5.08 -3.76 -8.10
N ASN A 34 -5.51 -4.68 -8.98
CA ASN A 34 -6.94 -4.90 -9.20
C ASN A 34 -7.65 -5.32 -7.90
N ALA A 35 -7.01 -6.19 -7.10
CA ALA A 35 -7.56 -6.66 -5.84
C ALA A 35 -7.66 -5.53 -4.78
N TYR A 36 -6.64 -4.66 -4.72
CA TYR A 36 -6.65 -3.44 -3.91
C TYR A 36 -7.81 -2.51 -4.29
N TRP A 37 -7.96 -2.17 -5.57
CA TRP A 37 -8.97 -1.22 -6.04
C TRP A 37 -10.40 -1.76 -5.92
N ARG A 38 -10.61 -3.05 -6.17
CA ARG A 38 -11.94 -3.67 -6.03
C ARG A 38 -12.45 -3.65 -4.59
N ASN A 39 -11.57 -3.73 -3.60
CA ASN A 39 -11.95 -3.55 -2.20
C ASN A 39 -12.45 -2.13 -1.90
N TYR A 40 -12.03 -1.15 -2.71
CA TYR A 40 -12.49 0.23 -2.65
C TYR A 40 -13.82 0.46 -3.39
N VAL A 41 -14.45 -0.60 -3.93
CA VAL A 41 -15.68 -0.53 -4.75
C VAL A 41 -15.52 0.43 -5.95
N LEU A 42 -14.27 0.69 -6.37
CA LEU A 42 -13.95 1.42 -7.58
C LEU A 42 -13.35 0.46 -8.58
N GLU A 43 -14.00 0.31 -9.74
CA GLU A 43 -13.46 -0.49 -10.82
C GLU A 43 -12.26 0.25 -11.44
N PRO A 44 -11.07 -0.39 -11.52
CA PRO A 44 -9.93 0.16 -12.23
C PRO A 44 -10.28 0.54 -13.67
N GLY A 45 -9.81 1.70 -14.13
CA GLY A 45 -10.12 2.24 -15.46
C GLY A 45 -11.54 2.79 -15.61
N SER A 46 -12.33 2.86 -14.53
CA SER A 46 -13.56 3.64 -14.52
C SER A 46 -13.25 5.14 -14.44
N PRO A 47 -14.14 6.03 -14.95
CA PRO A 47 -13.92 7.48 -14.87
C PRO A 47 -13.71 8.00 -13.44
N ALA A 48 -14.31 7.35 -12.43
CA ALA A 48 -14.13 7.70 -11.03
C ALA A 48 -12.72 7.31 -10.52
N ALA A 49 -12.24 6.11 -10.86
CA ALA A 49 -10.89 5.67 -10.51
C ALA A 49 -9.83 6.56 -11.19
N ASP A 50 -10.03 6.94 -12.45
CA ASP A 50 -9.11 7.81 -13.19
C ASP A 50 -8.98 9.21 -12.57
N VAL A 51 -10.04 9.73 -11.96
CA VAL A 51 -9.97 10.99 -11.19
C VAL A 51 -9.13 10.81 -9.93
N VAL A 52 -9.31 9.72 -9.19
CA VAL A 52 -8.51 9.44 -7.99
C VAL A 52 -7.03 9.29 -8.33
N VAL A 53 -6.72 8.52 -9.39
CA VAL A 53 -5.35 8.34 -9.88
C VAL A 53 -4.73 9.68 -10.26
N ARG A 54 -5.39 10.48 -11.11
CA ARG A 54 -4.84 11.77 -11.55
C ARG A 54 -4.59 12.72 -10.38
N ASN A 55 -5.51 12.80 -9.42
CA ASN A 55 -5.33 13.62 -8.24
C ASN A 55 -4.13 13.15 -7.41
N ALA A 56 -4.01 11.84 -7.17
CA ALA A 56 -2.93 11.29 -6.36
C ALA A 56 -1.54 11.38 -7.05
N LEU A 57 -1.48 11.35 -8.38
CA LEU A 57 -0.26 11.58 -9.16
C LEU A 57 0.15 13.06 -9.21
N ALA A 58 -0.82 13.97 -9.13
CA ALA A 58 -0.59 15.41 -9.09
C ALA A 58 -0.26 15.93 -7.69
N ALA A 59 -0.63 15.19 -6.64
CA ALA A 59 -0.52 15.61 -5.26
C ALA A 59 0.93 15.92 -4.84
N ASP A 60 1.10 16.90 -3.94
CA ASP A 60 2.39 17.10 -3.27
C ASP A 60 2.69 15.90 -2.36
N ARG A 61 3.84 15.26 -2.57
CA ARG A 61 4.32 14.07 -1.84
C ARG A 61 5.47 14.37 -0.90
N SER A 62 5.67 15.64 -0.54
CA SER A 62 6.69 16.05 0.42
C SER A 62 6.57 15.32 1.77
N ASP A 63 5.35 14.96 2.17
CA ASP A 63 5.07 14.15 3.36
C ASP A 63 5.58 12.70 3.24
N LEU A 64 5.32 12.05 2.11
CA LEU A 64 5.84 10.71 1.81
C LEU A 64 7.38 10.71 1.76
N HIS A 65 7.97 11.69 1.07
CA HIS A 65 9.42 11.80 0.99
C HIS A 65 10.05 12.04 2.37
N ALA A 66 9.42 12.86 3.22
CA ALA A 66 9.87 13.09 4.59
C ALA A 66 9.80 11.80 5.44
N LEU A 67 8.72 11.02 5.31
CA LEU A 67 8.59 9.71 5.96
C LEU A 67 9.76 8.79 5.57
N LEU A 68 9.98 8.61 4.27
CA LEU A 68 10.99 7.68 3.75
C LEU A 68 12.43 8.12 4.04
N ALA A 69 12.66 9.42 4.20
CA ALA A 69 13.96 9.94 4.61
C ALA A 69 14.23 9.78 6.13
N GLY A 70 13.16 9.73 6.94
CA GLY A 70 13.25 9.71 8.40
C GLY A 70 13.07 8.32 9.03
N VAL A 71 12.43 7.38 8.32
CA VAL A 71 12.05 6.06 8.84
C VAL A 71 12.46 4.98 7.86
N ASP A 72 13.18 3.97 8.35
CA ASP A 72 13.46 2.74 7.62
C ASP A 72 12.21 1.84 7.63
N VAL A 73 11.22 2.21 6.81
CA VAL A 73 9.91 1.54 6.75
C VAL A 73 10.04 0.07 6.35
N VAL A 74 11.00 -0.27 5.49
CA VAL A 74 11.23 -1.65 5.05
C VAL A 74 11.63 -2.49 6.24
N ARG A 75 12.66 -2.06 6.97
CA ARG A 75 13.12 -2.77 8.17
C ARG A 75 12.01 -2.90 9.21
N VAL A 76 11.26 -1.82 9.48
CA VAL A 76 10.15 -1.84 10.44
C VAL A 76 9.10 -2.89 10.05
N VAL A 77 8.73 -2.96 8.77
CA VAL A 77 7.76 -3.91 8.27
C VAL A 77 8.31 -5.34 8.32
N GLU A 78 9.56 -5.59 7.90
CA GLU A 78 10.18 -6.91 7.96
C GLU A 78 10.27 -7.46 9.39
N GLU A 79 10.76 -6.66 10.33
CA GLU A 79 10.85 -7.05 11.75
C GLU A 79 9.45 -7.34 12.32
N THR A 80 8.45 -6.52 11.97
CA THR A 80 7.09 -6.73 12.44
C THR A 80 6.44 -7.95 11.81
N LEU A 81 6.67 -8.21 10.51
CA LEU A 81 6.16 -9.39 9.82
C LEU A 81 6.68 -10.67 10.46
N ALA A 82 8.00 -10.75 10.71
CA ALA A 82 8.59 -11.90 11.38
C ALA A 82 7.97 -12.13 12.77
N ARG A 83 7.72 -11.05 13.51
CA ARG A 83 7.08 -11.12 14.84
C ARG A 83 5.61 -11.54 14.75
N ALA A 84 4.87 -11.02 13.77
CA ALA A 84 3.46 -11.34 13.56
C ALA A 84 3.28 -12.81 13.13
N GLU A 85 4.11 -13.29 12.21
CA GLU A 85 4.13 -14.70 11.78
C GLU A 85 4.36 -15.64 12.97
N GLU A 86 5.31 -15.31 13.86
CA GLU A 86 5.58 -16.06 15.09
C GLU A 86 4.39 -16.01 16.07
N VAL A 87 3.86 -14.83 16.37
CA VAL A 87 2.80 -14.68 17.40
C VAL A 87 1.47 -15.27 16.95
N LEU A 88 1.11 -15.05 15.68
CA LEU A 88 -0.17 -15.48 15.11
C LEU A 88 -0.12 -16.92 14.59
N GLN A 89 1.06 -17.56 14.61
CA GLN A 89 1.28 -18.93 14.12
C GLN A 89 0.81 -19.08 12.67
N ILE A 90 1.23 -18.16 11.80
CA ILE A 90 0.84 -18.15 10.39
C ILE A 90 1.54 -19.32 9.69
N ASP A 91 0.76 -20.34 9.35
CA ASP A 91 1.24 -21.63 8.82
C ASP A 91 1.07 -21.76 7.30
N ARG A 92 0.57 -20.70 6.65
CA ARG A 92 0.28 -20.67 5.22
C ARG A 92 0.82 -19.43 4.53
N PRO A 93 1.05 -19.50 3.21
CA PRO A 93 1.76 -18.45 2.52
C PRO A 93 0.99 -17.12 2.53
N THR A 94 1.63 -16.10 3.08
CA THR A 94 1.13 -14.73 3.13
C THR A 94 2.14 -13.76 2.52
N ASP A 95 1.65 -12.91 1.62
CA ASP A 95 2.42 -11.82 1.01
C ASP A 95 1.99 -10.50 1.63
N CYS A 96 2.96 -9.67 1.99
CA CYS A 96 2.74 -8.33 2.52
C CYS A 96 3.24 -7.31 1.50
N TYR A 97 2.35 -6.47 1.01
CA TYR A 97 2.63 -5.44 0.01
C TYR A 97 2.84 -4.10 0.71
N LEU A 98 4.09 -3.67 0.76
CA LEU A 98 4.44 -2.31 1.16
C LEU A 98 4.33 -1.41 -0.06
N MET A 99 3.39 -0.47 -0.03
CA MET A 99 3.05 0.32 -1.20
C MET A 99 2.60 1.73 -0.82
N VAL A 100 2.39 2.52 -1.85
CA VAL A 100 1.66 3.77 -1.76
C VAL A 100 0.28 3.51 -2.35
N GLY A 101 -0.74 3.58 -1.51
CA GLY A 101 -2.11 3.53 -1.94
C GLY A 101 -2.58 4.85 -2.56
N MET A 102 -3.80 4.78 -3.05
CA MET A 102 -4.49 5.82 -3.80
C MET A 102 -5.87 6.02 -3.19
N GLY A 103 -6.23 7.28 -2.94
CA GLY A 103 -7.47 7.62 -2.28
C GLY A 103 -7.45 7.27 -0.79
N GLY A 104 -8.63 7.19 -0.17
CA GLY A 104 -8.77 6.86 1.25
C GLY A 104 -8.75 5.36 1.56
N ALA A 105 -8.22 4.52 0.66
CA ALA A 105 -8.25 3.07 0.84
C ALA A 105 -7.04 2.60 1.65
N ASN A 106 -7.30 1.96 2.78
CA ASN A 106 -6.26 1.50 3.68
C ASN A 106 -6.00 0.00 3.61
N ALA A 107 -6.87 -0.78 2.96
CA ALA A 107 -6.78 -2.24 2.87
C ALA A 107 -7.23 -2.75 1.50
N GLY A 108 -6.84 -3.97 1.13
CA GLY A 108 -7.23 -4.65 -0.12
C GLY A 108 -7.91 -6.00 0.11
N GLU A 109 -8.15 -6.75 -0.97
CA GLU A 109 -8.66 -8.13 -0.88
C GLU A 109 -7.67 -9.03 -0.11
N LEU A 110 -8.20 -9.77 0.86
CA LEU A 110 -7.39 -10.46 1.87
C LEU A 110 -6.77 -11.77 1.37
N VAL A 111 -7.24 -12.27 0.22
CA VAL A 111 -6.72 -13.48 -0.44
C VAL A 111 -6.60 -13.22 -1.94
N VAL A 112 -5.38 -13.30 -2.47
CA VAL A 112 -5.11 -13.09 -3.91
C VAL A 112 -4.36 -14.29 -4.44
N GLY A 113 -4.90 -14.94 -5.48
CA GLY A 113 -4.28 -16.14 -6.06
C GLY A 113 -4.15 -17.32 -5.10
N GLY A 114 -5.02 -17.41 -4.08
CA GLY A 114 -4.97 -18.45 -3.05
C GLY A 114 -3.95 -18.23 -1.93
N ARG A 115 -3.37 -17.02 -1.85
CA ARG A 115 -2.41 -16.61 -0.83
C ARG A 115 -2.98 -15.45 -0.02
N GLY A 116 -2.67 -15.39 1.27
CA GLY A 116 -3.04 -14.24 2.09
C GLY A 116 -2.33 -12.99 1.56
N ALA A 117 -3.03 -11.87 1.49
CA ALA A 117 -2.49 -10.59 1.05
C ALA A 117 -2.74 -9.51 2.10
N ALA A 118 -1.66 -8.91 2.61
CA ALA A 118 -1.69 -7.80 3.55
C ALA A 118 -1.19 -6.53 2.84
N PHE A 119 -1.88 -5.39 3.02
CA PHE A 119 -1.54 -4.13 2.36
C PHE A 119 -1.10 -3.08 3.37
N ILE A 120 0.07 -2.49 3.15
CA ILE A 120 0.62 -1.42 3.97
C ILE A 120 0.74 -0.16 3.10
N CYS A 121 -0.30 0.68 3.14
CA CYS A 121 -0.41 1.92 2.37
C CYS A 121 0.24 3.11 3.10
N LEU A 122 1.44 3.52 2.69
CA LEU A 122 2.26 4.50 3.40
C LEU A 122 1.72 5.93 3.46
N GLU A 123 0.88 6.33 2.51
CA GLU A 123 0.24 7.65 2.48
C GLU A 123 -0.62 7.92 3.72
N HIS A 124 -1.05 6.87 4.44
CA HIS A 124 -1.76 7.01 5.69
C HIS A 124 -0.85 7.26 6.90
N PHE A 125 0.44 6.92 6.81
CA PHE A 125 1.38 6.89 7.96
C PHE A 125 2.48 7.96 7.90
N THR A 126 2.26 9.04 7.14
CA THR A 126 3.27 10.11 6.96
C THR A 126 3.40 11.05 8.16
N GLY A 127 2.59 10.88 9.20
CA GLY A 127 2.49 11.78 10.35
C GLY A 127 1.86 13.14 10.05
N ARG A 128 1.38 13.35 8.82
CA ARG A 128 0.71 14.57 8.37
C ARG A 128 -0.47 14.21 7.48
N ALA A 129 -1.65 14.73 7.79
CA ALA A 129 -2.79 14.53 6.91
C ALA A 129 -2.52 15.23 5.57
N ASN A 130 -2.77 14.52 4.46
CA ASN A 130 -2.62 15.05 3.12
C ASN A 130 -4.00 15.00 2.44
N PRO A 131 -4.71 16.13 2.33
CA PRO A 131 -6.06 16.16 1.78
C PRO A 131 -6.09 15.86 0.28
N GLU A 132 -4.97 15.99 -0.43
CA GLU A 132 -4.88 15.71 -1.87
C GLU A 132 -4.81 14.20 -2.16
N THR A 133 -4.29 13.41 -1.21
CA THR A 133 -4.22 11.95 -1.31
C THR A 133 -5.22 11.21 -0.42
N TYR A 134 -6.01 11.95 0.38
CA TYR A 134 -6.85 11.38 1.47
C TYR A 134 -6.04 10.60 2.51
N GLY A 135 -4.76 10.92 2.66
CA GLY A 135 -3.89 10.36 3.68
C GLY A 135 -4.36 10.71 5.10
N LEU A 136 -4.49 9.72 5.97
CA LEU A 136 -5.00 9.88 7.34
C LEU A 136 -4.04 10.66 8.26
N GLY A 137 -2.76 10.76 7.90
CA GLY A 137 -1.76 11.44 8.73
C GLY A 137 -1.44 10.74 10.04
N LEU A 138 -1.65 9.42 10.09
CA LEU A 138 -1.23 8.57 11.20
C LEU A 138 0.29 8.67 11.38
N THR A 139 0.73 8.54 12.61
CA THR A 139 2.15 8.61 12.93
C THR A 139 2.85 7.30 12.50
N PRO A 140 4.13 7.34 12.07
CA PRO A 140 4.82 6.17 11.52
C PRO A 140 4.99 5.01 12.52
N ASP A 141 4.96 5.30 13.83
CA ASP A 141 4.99 4.31 14.92
C ASP A 141 3.75 3.41 14.97
N LEU A 142 2.69 3.73 14.21
CA LEU A 142 1.52 2.86 14.06
C LEU A 142 1.67 1.82 12.96
N ILE A 143 2.71 1.89 12.12
CA ILE A 143 2.97 0.90 11.06
C ILE A 143 3.04 -0.53 11.63
N PRO A 144 3.77 -0.81 12.73
CA PRO A 144 3.81 -2.16 13.29
C PRO A 144 2.44 -2.71 13.70
N LEU A 145 1.61 -1.87 14.32
CA LEU A 145 0.26 -2.27 14.71
C LEU A 145 -0.62 -2.57 13.50
N TRP A 146 -0.48 -1.77 12.43
CA TRP A 146 -1.17 -2.01 11.17
C TRP A 146 -0.72 -3.32 10.50
N VAL A 147 0.58 -3.58 10.42
CA VAL A 147 1.11 -4.85 9.90
C VAL A 147 0.53 -6.03 10.68
N GLY A 148 0.56 -5.98 12.02
CA GLY A 148 -0.01 -7.05 12.86
C GLY A 148 -1.52 -7.23 12.62
N HIS A 149 -2.27 -6.14 12.45
CA HIS A 149 -3.69 -6.15 12.11
C HIS A 149 -3.97 -6.85 10.78
N GLU A 150 -3.26 -6.45 9.71
CA GLU A 150 -3.44 -7.02 8.38
C GLU A 150 -3.03 -8.50 8.32
N MET A 151 -1.95 -8.89 8.99
CA MET A 151 -1.54 -10.29 9.10
C MET A 151 -2.55 -11.14 9.89
N ALA A 152 -3.26 -10.57 10.87
CA ALA A 152 -4.33 -11.28 11.56
C ALA A 152 -5.54 -11.56 10.66
N HIS A 153 -5.84 -10.66 9.70
CA HIS A 153 -6.85 -10.94 8.68
C HIS A 153 -6.46 -12.13 7.81
N THR A 154 -5.19 -12.23 7.41
CA THR A 154 -4.80 -13.35 6.54
C THR A 154 -5.00 -14.70 7.24
N VAL A 155 -4.81 -14.80 8.56
CA VAL A 155 -5.15 -16.02 9.33
C VAL A 155 -6.63 -16.38 9.29
N ARG A 156 -7.52 -15.38 9.33
CA ARG A 156 -8.97 -15.60 9.33
C ARG A 156 -9.50 -16.07 7.97
N TYR A 157 -8.97 -15.51 6.90
CA TYR A 157 -9.55 -15.62 5.56
C TYR A 157 -8.85 -16.62 4.64
N THR A 158 -7.61 -17.00 4.97
CA THR A 158 -6.97 -18.16 4.35
C THR A 158 -7.30 -19.42 5.12
#